data_AF-A0A5S6QQ81-F1
#
_entry.id   AF-A0A5S6QQ81-F1
#
_cell.length_a   1.000
_cell.length_b   1.000
_cell.length_c   1.000
_cell.angle_alpha   90.00
_cell.angle_beta   90.00
_cell.angle_gamma   90.00
#
_symmetry.space_group_name_H-M   'P 1'
#
loop_
_entity.id
_entity.type
_entity.pdbx_description
1 polymer ?
#
loop_
_entity_poly.entity_id
_entity_poly.type
_entity_poly.pdbx_seq_one_letter_code
_entity_poly.pdbx_strand_id
1 'polypeptide(L)'
;MHFAALCLVILRLLVGTNGAAPPYMDRYPVANLWNVEADLFKYINSTSNQCVQKVRGSADGSFQHRLSETQCSYYCLSNLPWFNEVESPEDPASYMDEAEYTSFKKLCACRDLQNCIPLDGSEVSWRKKRQAQTPALRKEYRMMSDDERTRFHVAVNQLKSDAGQLISYDTFVEMHQADRAPGAHFGASFLPWHREYMRLFESVLRAIDPHIAIPYFDSTLDDPLPTPRHSIMWSEEFMGNGNGEVVTGPFANWMATDGQKLNRATGRSGAGSLFRPSDIKYILSRPDFAHLTECVDPFFETVHGAVHSWIGGQMSVIQYSPNDPVFWLHHAFIDKIWETYRQTRQTPEERETSYPTGNATCTPAHRAEARMLPFTIRNIDGLSNEYTRIFYKYHNSPTCSHANPVCGSPYIFCDTRTYRCISKVVKGGDCAGYEGLDICHKSNCVNGKCS
;
A
#
# COMPACT_ATOMS: atom_id res chain seq x y z
N MET A 1 -15.76 15.08 19.70
CA MET A 1 -16.78 15.40 18.68
C MET A 1 -16.49 14.84 17.27
N HIS A 2 -15.33 14.23 16.97
CA HIS A 2 -15.03 13.67 15.63
C HIS A 2 -15.24 12.15 15.48
N PHE A 3 -15.42 11.40 16.57
CA PHE A 3 -15.76 9.96 16.51
C PHE A 3 -17.21 9.69 16.09
N ALA A 4 -18.14 10.60 16.41
CA ALA A 4 -19.55 10.50 16.02
C ALA A 4 -19.74 10.60 14.49
N ALA A 5 -18.91 11.42 13.81
CA ALA A 5 -18.94 11.55 12.36
C ALA A 5 -18.45 10.28 11.65
N LEU A 6 -17.43 9.60 12.21
CA LEU A 6 -16.93 8.34 11.67
C LEU A 6 -17.95 7.20 11.86
N CYS A 7 -18.64 7.15 13.01
CA CYS A 7 -19.74 6.21 13.23
C CYS A 7 -20.93 6.46 12.30
N LEU A 8 -21.26 7.72 11.99
CA LEU A 8 -22.33 8.08 11.05
C LEU A 8 -22.02 7.65 9.60
N VAL A 9 -20.74 7.70 9.20
CA VAL A 9 -20.30 7.19 7.89
C VAL A 9 -20.37 5.67 7.84
N ILE A 10 -19.94 4.98 8.90
CA ILE A 10 -20.06 3.52 9.02
C ILE A 10 -21.55 3.09 9.07
N LEU A 11 -22.42 3.83 9.76
CA LEU A 11 -23.87 3.56 9.77
C LEU A 11 -24.50 3.75 8.39
N ARG A 12 -24.05 4.74 7.61
CA ARG A 12 -24.53 4.94 6.22
C ARG A 12 -24.05 3.86 5.26
N LEU A 13 -22.86 3.29 5.50
CA LEU A 13 -22.31 2.19 4.71
C LEU A 13 -22.95 0.83 5.05
N LEU A 14 -23.42 0.64 6.30
CA LEU A 14 -24.15 -0.57 6.71
C LEU A 14 -25.59 -0.63 6.22
N VAL A 15 -26.20 0.52 5.89
CA VAL A 15 -27.56 0.61 5.34
C VAL A 15 -27.47 0.87 3.83
N GLY A 16 -26.95 -0.11 3.10
CA GLY A 16 -27.00 -0.14 1.64
C GLY A 16 -28.45 -0.12 1.14
N THR A 17 -28.70 0.62 0.06
CA THR A 17 -30.03 1.04 -0.40
C THR A 17 -30.94 -0.06 -0.96
N ASN A 18 -30.59 -1.34 -0.94
CA ASN A 18 -31.47 -2.44 -1.32
C ASN A 18 -30.88 -3.78 -0.83
N GLY A 19 -31.55 -4.46 0.11
CA GLY A 19 -31.17 -5.81 0.56
C GLY A 19 -31.40 -5.99 2.06
N ALA A 20 -32.22 -6.98 2.42
CA ALA A 20 -32.81 -7.15 3.75
C ALA A 20 -31.80 -7.20 4.92
N ALA A 21 -32.19 -6.56 6.03
CA ALA A 21 -31.45 -6.56 7.29
C ALA A 21 -31.36 -7.97 7.92
N PRO A 22 -30.30 -8.28 8.71
CA PRO A 22 -30.20 -9.55 9.42
C PRO A 22 -31.33 -9.74 10.45
N PRO A 23 -31.69 -10.99 10.81
CA PRO A 23 -32.97 -11.38 11.43
C PRO A 23 -33.24 -10.86 12.86
N TYR A 24 -32.39 -9.98 13.39
CA TYR A 24 -32.49 -9.47 14.76
C TYR A 24 -33.02 -8.03 14.86
N MET A 25 -33.33 -7.39 13.72
CA MET A 25 -33.69 -5.96 13.63
C MET A 25 -35.20 -5.66 13.57
N ASP A 26 -36.08 -6.64 13.78
CA ASP A 26 -37.52 -6.48 13.47
C ASP A 26 -38.41 -5.96 14.63
N ARG A 27 -37.85 -5.29 15.64
CA ARG A 27 -38.64 -4.91 16.83
C ARG A 27 -38.50 -3.50 17.41
N TYR A 28 -37.90 -2.54 16.71
CA TYR A 28 -37.84 -1.17 17.24
C TYR A 28 -38.05 -0.08 16.16
N PRO A 29 -39.15 0.69 16.21
CA PRO A 29 -39.30 1.86 15.35
C PRO A 29 -38.27 2.94 15.70
N VAL A 30 -37.90 3.73 14.68
CA VAL A 30 -36.76 4.69 14.53
C VAL A 30 -36.76 5.89 15.51
N ALA A 31 -37.22 5.71 16.76
CA ALA A 31 -37.40 6.79 17.72
C ALA A 31 -36.32 6.87 18.81
N ASN A 32 -35.35 5.95 18.89
CA ASN A 32 -34.35 5.93 19.97
C ASN A 32 -32.90 5.64 19.51
N LEU A 33 -32.36 6.53 18.67
CA LEU A 33 -30.97 6.50 18.19
C LEU A 33 -29.90 6.51 19.32
N TRP A 34 -30.26 6.96 20.53
CA TRP A 34 -29.36 7.01 21.69
C TRP A 34 -29.04 5.65 22.32
N ASN A 35 -29.92 4.65 22.17
CA ASN A 35 -29.70 3.32 22.75
C ASN A 35 -28.91 2.40 21.81
N VAL A 36 -28.94 2.66 20.49
CA VAL A 36 -28.12 1.95 19.49
C VAL A 36 -26.64 2.32 19.62
N GLU A 37 -26.33 3.57 19.99
CA GLU A 37 -24.96 4.00 20.29
C GLU A 37 -24.37 3.18 21.45
N ALA A 38 -25.13 2.91 22.51
CA ALA A 38 -24.60 2.22 23.70
C ALA A 38 -24.29 0.74 23.45
N ASP A 39 -25.08 0.04 22.64
CA ASP A 39 -24.88 -1.38 22.35
C ASP A 39 -23.85 -1.60 21.23
N LEU A 40 -23.78 -0.71 20.23
CA LEU A 40 -22.71 -0.69 19.23
C LEU A 40 -21.36 -0.32 19.87
N PHE A 41 -21.33 0.66 20.80
CA PHE A 41 -20.14 0.97 21.58
C PHE A 41 -19.71 -0.21 22.45
N LYS A 42 -20.64 -0.96 23.06
CA LYS A 42 -20.31 -2.15 23.86
C LYS A 42 -19.74 -3.28 23.01
N TYR A 43 -20.31 -3.53 21.82
CA TYR A 43 -19.83 -4.55 20.88
C TYR A 43 -18.47 -4.19 20.26
N ILE A 44 -18.30 -2.92 19.85
CA ILE A 44 -17.03 -2.37 19.38
C ILE A 44 -15.98 -2.41 20.50
N ASN A 45 -16.34 -2.05 21.74
CA ASN A 45 -15.43 -2.16 22.88
C ASN A 45 -15.06 -3.62 23.20
N SER A 46 -15.99 -4.58 23.21
CA SER A 46 -15.65 -5.94 23.63
C SER A 46 -14.76 -6.66 22.62
N THR A 47 -15.02 -6.48 21.33
CA THR A 47 -14.29 -7.19 20.25
C THR A 47 -12.98 -6.49 19.88
N SER A 48 -12.96 -5.14 19.86
CA SER A 48 -11.72 -4.38 19.64
C SER A 48 -10.75 -4.56 20.81
N ASN A 49 -11.22 -4.56 22.07
CA ASN A 49 -10.33 -4.70 23.22
C ASN A 49 -9.62 -6.06 23.27
N GLN A 50 -10.30 -7.17 22.91
CA GLN A 50 -9.64 -8.48 22.86
C GLN A 50 -8.58 -8.57 21.75
N CYS A 51 -8.87 -8.03 20.57
CA CYS A 51 -7.90 -7.92 19.50
C CYS A 51 -6.72 -7.04 19.91
N VAL A 52 -6.97 -5.85 20.47
CA VAL A 52 -5.91 -4.94 20.96
C VAL A 52 -5.06 -5.61 22.03
N GLN A 53 -5.67 -6.36 22.96
CA GLN A 53 -4.95 -7.13 23.98
C GLN A 53 -4.13 -8.28 23.38
N LYS A 54 -4.64 -9.00 22.37
CA LYS A 54 -3.89 -10.05 21.66
C LYS A 54 -2.71 -9.48 20.89
N VAL A 55 -2.96 -8.42 20.14
CA VAL A 55 -2.00 -7.68 19.32
C VAL A 55 -0.88 -7.14 20.21
N ARG A 56 -1.22 -6.52 21.35
CA ARG A 56 -0.25 -6.05 22.35
C ARG A 56 0.34 -7.16 23.23
N GLY A 57 -0.32 -8.31 23.33
CA GLY A 57 0.09 -9.47 24.14
C GLY A 57 0.99 -10.45 23.39
N SER A 58 1.30 -10.20 22.12
CA SER A 58 2.31 -10.97 21.39
C SER A 58 3.64 -10.88 22.14
N ALA A 59 4.35 -12.02 22.25
CA ALA A 59 5.43 -12.24 23.22
C ALA A 59 6.71 -11.38 22.99
N ASP A 60 6.68 -10.46 22.03
CA ASP A 60 7.80 -9.63 21.66
C ASP A 60 7.54 -8.18 22.10
N GLY A 61 8.20 -7.75 23.20
CA GLY A 61 8.02 -6.43 23.79
C GLY A 61 8.30 -5.24 22.85
N SER A 62 8.94 -5.48 21.70
CA SER A 62 9.08 -4.48 20.63
C SER A 62 7.72 -4.04 20.05
N PHE A 63 6.74 -4.93 20.04
CA PHE A 63 5.37 -4.67 19.58
C PHE A 63 4.67 -3.63 20.47
N GLN A 64 4.79 -3.78 21.79
CA GLN A 64 4.10 -2.95 22.80
C GLN A 64 4.55 -1.49 22.82
N HIS A 65 5.80 -1.22 22.45
CA HIS A 65 6.37 0.12 22.49
C HIS A 65 6.25 0.87 21.16
N ARG A 66 5.94 0.17 20.07
CA ARG A 66 5.95 0.76 18.73
C ARG A 66 4.59 1.29 18.29
N LEU A 67 3.51 0.60 18.62
CA LEU A 67 2.16 0.95 18.19
C LEU A 67 1.33 1.48 19.37
N SER A 68 0.67 2.62 19.17
CA SER A 68 -0.23 3.19 20.16
C SER A 68 -1.51 2.35 20.28
N GLU A 69 -2.19 2.46 21.42
CA GLU A 69 -3.49 1.79 21.63
C GLU A 69 -4.51 2.17 20.56
N THR A 70 -4.52 3.44 20.16
CA THR A 70 -5.36 3.95 19.07
C THR A 70 -5.01 3.28 17.74
N GLN A 71 -3.72 3.12 17.42
CA GLN A 71 -3.28 2.46 16.19
C GLN A 71 -3.70 0.98 16.16
N CYS A 72 -3.48 0.27 17.27
CA CYS A 72 -3.96 -1.12 17.40
C CYS A 72 -5.48 -1.20 17.31
N SER A 73 -6.20 -0.24 17.90
CA SER A 73 -7.67 -0.21 17.86
C SER A 73 -8.18 -0.04 16.43
N TYR A 74 -7.61 0.89 15.66
CA TYR A 74 -7.97 1.08 14.25
C TYR A 74 -7.73 -0.19 13.42
N TYR A 75 -6.55 -0.79 13.58
CA TYR A 75 -6.22 -2.05 12.92
C TYR A 75 -7.17 -3.19 13.34
N CYS A 76 -7.55 -3.26 14.61
CA CYS A 76 -8.52 -4.25 15.10
C CYS A 76 -9.93 -4.01 14.58
N LEU A 77 -10.31 -2.75 14.34
CA LEU A 77 -11.60 -2.40 13.74
C LEU A 77 -11.64 -2.75 12.25
N SER A 78 -10.52 -2.63 11.53
CA SER A 78 -10.44 -3.08 10.14
C SER A 78 -10.46 -4.61 9.98
N ASN A 79 -10.24 -5.34 11.08
CA ASN A 79 -10.22 -6.80 11.15
C ASN A 79 -11.55 -7.43 11.60
N LEU A 80 -12.61 -6.63 11.73
CA LEU A 80 -13.91 -7.11 12.23
C LEU A 80 -14.53 -8.17 11.30
N PRO A 81 -15.38 -9.07 11.83
CA PRO A 81 -15.87 -10.26 11.11
C PRO A 81 -16.49 -9.99 9.74
N TRP A 82 -17.14 -8.84 9.52
CA TRP A 82 -17.67 -8.47 8.21
C TRP A 82 -16.61 -8.41 7.09
N PHE A 83 -15.32 -8.28 7.42
CA PHE A 83 -14.20 -8.33 6.47
C PHE A 83 -13.69 -9.76 6.24
N ASN A 84 -13.77 -10.62 7.25
CA ASN A 84 -13.31 -12.01 7.23
C ASN A 84 -14.41 -13.03 6.82
N GLU A 85 -15.66 -12.58 6.73
CA GLU A 85 -16.85 -13.36 6.39
C GLU A 85 -17.33 -13.11 4.95
N VAL A 86 -16.42 -12.82 4.01
CA VAL A 86 -16.78 -12.96 2.58
C VAL A 86 -16.88 -14.47 2.29
N GLU A 87 -18.00 -15.08 2.69
CA GLU A 87 -18.28 -16.50 2.47
C GLU A 87 -18.36 -16.84 0.97
N SER A 88 -18.72 -15.84 0.15
CA SER A 88 -18.81 -15.95 -1.30
C SER A 88 -18.20 -14.71 -1.97
N PRO A 89 -16.90 -14.73 -2.33
CA PRO A 89 -16.31 -13.63 -3.08
C PRO A 89 -16.96 -13.49 -4.44
N GLU A 90 -17.01 -12.26 -4.94
CA GLU A 90 -17.52 -11.97 -6.28
C GLU A 90 -16.65 -12.67 -7.33
N ASP A 91 -17.29 -13.43 -8.23
CA ASP A 91 -16.59 -13.97 -9.39
C ASP A 91 -16.16 -12.79 -10.27
N PRO A 92 -14.90 -12.72 -10.75
CA PRO A 92 -14.49 -11.72 -11.73
C PRO A 92 -15.49 -11.52 -12.90
N ALA A 93 -16.17 -12.59 -13.34
CA ALA A 93 -17.19 -12.52 -14.38
C ALA A 93 -18.49 -11.78 -13.98
N SER A 94 -18.70 -11.45 -12.70
CA SER A 94 -19.89 -10.72 -12.23
C SER A 94 -19.73 -9.20 -12.25
N TYR A 95 -18.50 -8.68 -12.27
CA TYR A 95 -18.21 -7.24 -12.26
C TYR A 95 -17.25 -6.77 -13.35
N MET A 96 -16.70 -7.69 -14.15
CA MET A 96 -16.00 -7.40 -15.40
C MET A 96 -16.83 -7.89 -16.58
N ASP A 97 -16.92 -7.10 -17.65
CA ASP A 97 -17.51 -7.58 -18.89
C ASP A 97 -16.62 -8.65 -19.57
N GLU A 98 -17.13 -9.29 -20.62
CA GLU A 98 -16.41 -10.38 -21.29
C GLU A 98 -15.05 -9.94 -21.89
N ALA A 99 -14.97 -8.71 -22.41
CA ALA A 99 -13.78 -8.16 -23.03
C ALA A 99 -12.75 -7.75 -21.96
N GLU A 100 -13.19 -7.13 -20.88
CA GLU A 100 -12.39 -6.81 -19.68
C GLU A 100 -11.83 -8.09 -19.07
N TYR A 101 -12.69 -9.09 -18.80
CA TYR A 101 -12.26 -10.35 -18.20
C TYR A 101 -11.30 -11.12 -19.11
N THR A 102 -11.50 -11.09 -20.42
CA THR A 102 -10.57 -11.70 -21.38
C THR A 102 -9.21 -11.01 -21.37
N SER A 103 -9.19 -9.69 -21.33
CA SER A 103 -7.96 -8.89 -21.28
C SER A 103 -7.21 -9.12 -19.97
N PHE A 104 -7.94 -9.13 -18.86
CA PHE A 104 -7.43 -9.47 -17.54
C PHE A 104 -6.79 -10.86 -17.51
N LYS A 105 -7.48 -11.90 -18.00
CA LYS A 105 -6.92 -13.27 -18.09
C LYS A 105 -5.64 -13.32 -18.91
N LYS A 106 -5.58 -12.63 -20.06
CA LYS A 106 -4.37 -12.56 -20.89
C LYS A 106 -3.20 -11.93 -20.14
N LEU A 107 -3.46 -10.86 -19.40
CA LEU A 107 -2.46 -10.20 -18.58
C LEU A 107 -1.98 -11.04 -17.39
N CYS A 108 -2.86 -11.81 -16.73
CA CYS A 108 -2.47 -12.76 -15.68
C CYS A 108 -1.63 -13.92 -16.23
N ALA A 109 -1.95 -14.41 -17.43
CA ALA A 109 -1.17 -15.43 -18.12
C ALA A 109 0.17 -14.90 -18.66
N CYS A 110 0.35 -13.57 -18.67
CA CYS A 110 1.50 -12.95 -19.27
C CYS A 110 2.79 -13.24 -18.52
N ARG A 111 3.72 -13.93 -19.19
CA ARG A 111 5.09 -14.14 -18.70
C ARG A 111 6.14 -13.27 -19.40
N ASP A 112 5.77 -12.64 -20.51
CA ASP A 112 6.61 -11.70 -21.27
C ASP A 112 5.73 -10.59 -21.84
N LEU A 113 5.92 -9.37 -21.34
CA LEU A 113 5.11 -8.19 -21.69
C LEU A 113 5.09 -7.89 -23.19
N GLN A 114 6.13 -8.29 -23.93
CA GLN A 114 6.18 -8.10 -25.40
C GLN A 114 5.21 -9.01 -26.15
N ASN A 115 4.83 -10.14 -25.55
CA ASN A 115 3.95 -11.13 -26.16
C ASN A 115 2.49 -10.96 -25.76
N CYS A 116 2.16 -9.99 -24.89
CA CYS A 116 0.89 -10.02 -24.19
C CYS A 116 -0.14 -8.96 -24.53
N ILE A 117 0.18 -7.83 -25.19
CA ILE A 117 -0.90 -6.87 -25.46
C ILE A 117 -0.69 -5.92 -26.63
N PRO A 118 -1.82 -5.63 -27.30
CA PRO A 118 -2.30 -4.27 -27.46
C PRO A 118 -3.53 -4.09 -26.57
N LEU A 119 -3.50 -3.08 -25.69
CA LEU A 119 -4.52 -2.76 -24.69
C LEU A 119 -5.87 -2.33 -25.29
N ASP A 120 -5.96 -2.22 -26.62
CA ASP A 120 -7.13 -1.84 -27.41
C ASP A 120 -7.82 -3.03 -28.10
N GLY A 121 -7.35 -4.26 -27.87
CA GLY A 121 -7.87 -5.46 -28.54
C GLY A 121 -7.42 -5.64 -29.99
N SER A 122 -6.51 -4.80 -30.50
CA SER A 122 -5.92 -5.00 -31.83
C SER A 122 -5.01 -6.23 -31.87
N GLU A 123 -4.77 -6.80 -33.06
CA GLU A 123 -3.78 -7.86 -33.24
C GLU A 123 -2.35 -7.31 -33.12
N VAL A 124 -1.50 -7.97 -32.34
CA VAL A 124 -0.07 -7.64 -32.27
C VAL A 124 0.57 -7.88 -33.63
N SER A 125 1.02 -6.82 -34.32
CA SER A 125 1.99 -6.97 -35.40
C SER A 125 3.34 -7.37 -34.80
N TRP A 126 3.65 -8.67 -34.85
CA TRP A 126 4.89 -9.32 -34.39
C TRP A 126 6.20 -8.85 -35.07
N ARG A 127 6.15 -7.78 -35.88
CA ARG A 127 7.29 -7.23 -36.64
C ARG A 127 7.99 -6.02 -35.98
N LYS A 128 7.97 -5.90 -34.65
CA LYS A 128 8.93 -5.03 -33.94
C LYS A 128 10.10 -5.88 -33.43
N LYS A 129 11.33 -5.39 -33.60
CA LYS A 129 12.57 -6.12 -33.24
C LYS A 129 12.46 -6.63 -31.79
N ARG A 130 12.67 -7.93 -31.59
CA ARG A 130 12.85 -8.59 -30.29
C ARG A 130 13.94 -7.85 -29.50
N GLN A 131 13.56 -6.95 -28.61
CA GLN A 131 14.50 -6.29 -27.72
C GLN A 131 14.26 -6.92 -26.37
N ALA A 132 15.15 -7.81 -25.89
CA ALA A 132 14.94 -8.49 -24.61
C ALA A 132 14.51 -7.49 -23.54
N GLN A 133 13.29 -7.63 -23.00
CA GLN A 133 12.79 -6.68 -22.04
C GLN A 133 13.58 -6.86 -20.75
N THR A 134 14.31 -5.81 -20.35
CA THR A 134 15.00 -5.81 -19.08
C THR A 134 13.98 -5.73 -17.96
N PRO A 135 14.16 -6.48 -16.85
CA PRO A 135 13.35 -6.33 -15.66
C PRO A 135 13.30 -4.86 -15.24
N ALA A 136 12.11 -4.37 -14.87
CA ALA A 136 11.92 -3.02 -14.36
C ALA A 136 12.80 -2.81 -13.12
N LEU A 137 13.56 -1.72 -13.05
CA LEU A 137 14.36 -1.41 -11.86
C LEU A 137 13.59 -0.44 -10.96
N ARG A 138 12.90 -0.97 -9.96
CA ARG A 138 12.15 -0.19 -8.96
C ARG A 138 13.12 0.56 -8.06
N LYS A 139 13.07 1.89 -8.07
CA LYS A 139 13.96 2.78 -7.31
C LYS A 139 13.20 3.49 -6.19
N GLU A 140 13.94 3.94 -5.19
CA GLU A 140 13.39 4.89 -4.22
C GLU A 140 12.97 6.16 -5.00
N TYR A 141 11.76 6.66 -4.76
CA TYR A 141 11.13 7.66 -5.60
C TYR A 141 11.90 8.99 -5.72
N ARG A 142 12.58 9.40 -4.64
CA ARG A 142 13.47 10.57 -4.58
C ARG A 142 14.85 10.28 -5.15
N MET A 143 15.16 9.03 -5.49
CA MET A 143 16.39 8.64 -6.21
C MET A 143 16.19 8.52 -7.72
N MET A 144 14.96 8.63 -8.22
CA MET A 144 14.67 8.65 -9.66
C MET A 144 15.16 9.95 -10.30
N SER A 145 15.59 9.86 -11.56
CA SER A 145 15.79 11.04 -12.39
C SER A 145 14.46 11.74 -12.69
N ASP A 146 14.52 13.00 -13.12
CA ASP A 146 13.32 13.76 -13.51
C ASP A 146 12.58 13.12 -14.69
N ASP A 147 13.31 12.54 -15.65
CA ASP A 147 12.71 11.81 -16.78
C ASP A 147 11.99 10.53 -16.31
N GLU A 148 12.63 9.73 -15.46
CA GLU A 148 12.01 8.51 -14.91
C GLU A 148 10.72 8.85 -14.14
N ARG A 149 10.76 9.88 -13.30
CA ARG A 149 9.62 10.32 -12.49
C ARG A 149 8.50 10.90 -13.36
N THR A 150 8.84 11.70 -14.37
CA THR A 150 7.87 12.27 -15.33
C THR A 150 7.17 11.17 -16.12
N ARG A 151 7.91 10.16 -16.63
CA ARG A 151 7.31 9.01 -17.34
C ARG A 151 6.29 8.27 -16.48
N PHE A 152 6.64 8.02 -15.22
CA PHE A 152 5.72 7.40 -14.26
C PHE A 152 4.46 8.24 -14.06
N HIS A 153 4.58 9.56 -13.83
CA HIS A 153 3.42 10.45 -13.68
C HIS A 153 2.52 10.46 -14.91
N VAL A 154 3.11 10.57 -16.10
CA VAL A 154 2.38 10.64 -17.37
C VAL A 154 1.61 9.35 -17.60
N ALA A 155 2.23 8.19 -17.44
CA ALA A 155 1.56 6.92 -17.68
C ALA A 155 0.47 6.61 -16.65
N VAL A 156 0.68 6.95 -15.38
CA VAL A 156 -0.34 6.79 -14.33
C VAL A 156 -1.54 7.72 -14.61
N ASN A 157 -1.30 8.97 -15.02
CA ASN A 157 -2.38 9.89 -15.41
C ASN A 157 -3.09 9.42 -16.69
N GLN A 158 -2.36 8.90 -17.67
CA GLN A 158 -2.95 8.36 -18.89
C GLN A 158 -3.87 7.17 -18.56
N LEU A 159 -3.42 6.25 -17.72
CA LEU A 159 -4.23 5.12 -17.26
C LEU A 159 -5.48 5.56 -16.48
N LYS A 160 -5.43 6.70 -15.78
CA LYS A 160 -6.58 7.29 -15.08
C LYS A 160 -7.54 8.05 -16.03
N SER A 161 -7.03 8.68 -17.09
CA SER A 161 -7.84 9.48 -18.02
C SER A 161 -8.46 8.68 -19.16
N ASP A 162 -7.86 7.55 -19.54
CA ASP A 162 -8.25 6.78 -20.73
C ASP A 162 -9.55 5.99 -20.51
N ALA A 163 -10.69 6.66 -20.74
CA ALA A 163 -12.03 6.06 -20.82
C ALA A 163 -12.25 5.12 -22.03
N GLY A 164 -11.19 4.69 -22.71
CA GLY A 164 -11.23 3.89 -23.94
C GLY A 164 -10.30 2.68 -23.97
N GLN A 165 -9.58 2.39 -22.89
CA GLN A 165 -8.84 1.13 -22.75
C GLN A 165 -9.68 0.11 -21.97
N LEU A 166 -9.52 -1.18 -22.30
CA LEU A 166 -10.25 -2.27 -21.63
C LEU A 166 -9.89 -2.40 -20.13
N ILE A 167 -8.79 -1.80 -19.67
CA ILE A 167 -8.41 -1.77 -18.26
C ILE A 167 -7.98 -0.35 -17.91
N SER A 168 -8.66 0.24 -16.94
CA SER A 168 -8.38 1.59 -16.44
C SER A 168 -7.70 1.56 -15.08
N TYR A 169 -7.29 2.72 -14.58
CA TYR A 169 -6.80 2.84 -13.20
C TYR A 169 -7.87 2.39 -12.18
N ASP A 170 -9.13 2.75 -12.43
CA ASP A 170 -10.23 2.47 -11.49
C ASP A 170 -10.56 0.97 -11.46
N THR A 171 -10.27 0.23 -12.53
CA THR A 171 -10.33 -1.25 -12.51
C THR A 171 -9.44 -1.82 -11.41
N PHE A 172 -8.25 -1.26 -11.17
CA PHE A 172 -7.37 -1.72 -10.09
C PHE A 172 -7.93 -1.37 -8.71
N VAL A 173 -8.50 -0.17 -8.54
CA VAL A 173 -9.20 0.22 -7.30
C VAL A 173 -10.33 -0.76 -6.99
N GLU A 174 -11.15 -1.06 -7.99
CA GLU A 174 -12.26 -2.00 -7.92
C GLU A 174 -11.80 -3.43 -7.61
N MET A 175 -10.65 -3.88 -8.14
CA MET A 175 -10.10 -5.21 -7.86
C MET A 175 -9.65 -5.39 -6.40
N HIS A 176 -9.30 -4.32 -5.70
CA HIS A 176 -8.81 -4.36 -4.32
C HIS A 176 -9.93 -4.43 -3.27
N GLN A 177 -11.20 -4.32 -3.69
CA GLN A 177 -12.35 -4.42 -2.80
C GLN A 177 -12.38 -5.78 -2.09
N ALA A 178 -12.82 -5.79 -0.83
CA ALA A 178 -12.70 -6.96 0.05
C ALA A 178 -13.47 -8.19 -0.47
N ASP A 179 -14.62 -7.97 -1.09
CA ASP A 179 -15.47 -8.98 -1.72
C ASP A 179 -14.84 -9.59 -2.99
N ARG A 180 -13.92 -8.88 -3.64
CA ARG A 180 -13.22 -9.33 -4.86
C ARG A 180 -11.82 -9.85 -4.60
N ALA A 181 -11.20 -9.38 -3.51
CA ALA A 181 -9.86 -9.74 -3.08
C ALA A 181 -9.82 -10.18 -1.61
N PRO A 182 -10.54 -11.26 -1.25
CA PRO A 182 -10.60 -11.74 0.14
C PRO A 182 -9.24 -12.20 0.69
N GLY A 183 -8.27 -12.46 -0.19
CA GLY A 183 -6.90 -12.81 0.17
C GLY A 183 -5.94 -11.62 0.28
N ALA A 184 -6.39 -10.38 0.04
CA ALA A 184 -5.48 -9.24 -0.01
C ALA A 184 -4.93 -8.82 1.35
N HIS A 185 -5.66 -9.04 2.45
CA HIS A 185 -5.32 -8.53 3.78
C HIS A 185 -5.51 -9.59 4.86
N PHE A 186 -4.85 -9.42 6.00
CA PHE A 186 -5.10 -10.13 7.25
C PHE A 186 -4.85 -11.64 7.18
N GLY A 187 -3.86 -12.04 6.39
CA GLY A 187 -3.48 -13.44 6.31
C GLY A 187 -2.31 -13.74 5.40
N ALA A 188 -2.04 -15.02 5.22
CA ALA A 188 -0.81 -15.49 4.57
C ALA A 188 -0.67 -15.05 3.10
N SER A 189 -1.78 -14.72 2.43
CA SER A 189 -1.71 -14.23 1.05
C SER A 189 -1.48 -12.73 0.92
N PHE A 190 -1.44 -11.94 2.00
CA PHE A 190 -1.23 -10.48 1.94
C PHE A 190 -0.04 -10.06 1.06
N LEU A 191 1.15 -10.64 1.33
CA LEU A 191 2.37 -10.34 0.58
C LEU A 191 2.33 -10.84 -0.88
N PRO A 192 2.03 -12.13 -1.17
CA PRO A 192 1.98 -12.61 -2.55
C PRO A 192 0.84 -11.98 -3.37
N TRP A 193 -0.30 -11.65 -2.76
CA TRP A 193 -1.41 -10.99 -3.44
C TRP A 193 -1.01 -9.60 -3.93
N HIS A 194 -0.46 -8.77 -3.04
CA HIS A 194 -0.01 -7.42 -3.41
C HIS A 194 1.15 -7.44 -4.40
N ARG A 195 2.00 -8.47 -4.37
CA ARG A 195 3.06 -8.69 -5.36
C ARG A 195 2.49 -8.89 -6.77
N GLU A 196 1.52 -9.79 -6.94
CA GLU A 196 0.89 -10.00 -8.26
C GLU A 196 0.10 -8.76 -8.70
N TYR A 197 -0.60 -8.13 -7.78
CA TYR A 197 -1.34 -6.89 -8.03
C TYR A 197 -0.43 -5.78 -8.59
N MET A 198 0.73 -5.56 -7.97
CA MET A 198 1.73 -4.62 -8.48
C MET A 198 2.37 -5.05 -9.78
N ARG A 199 2.66 -6.35 -9.96
CA ARG A 199 3.21 -6.86 -11.23
C ARG A 199 2.23 -6.57 -12.37
N LEU A 200 0.94 -6.81 -12.15
CA LEU A 200 -0.11 -6.53 -13.13
C LEU A 200 -0.24 -5.02 -13.43
N PHE A 201 -0.23 -4.16 -12.40
CA PHE A 201 -0.28 -2.71 -12.59
C PHE A 201 0.94 -2.20 -13.37
N GLU A 202 2.15 -2.64 -13.00
CA GLU A 202 3.40 -2.30 -13.70
C GLU A 202 3.38 -2.80 -15.16
N SER A 203 2.75 -3.95 -15.40
CA SER A 203 2.58 -4.52 -16.74
C SER A 203 1.73 -3.61 -17.64
N VAL A 204 0.61 -3.09 -17.12
CA VAL A 204 -0.25 -2.16 -17.84
C VAL A 204 0.47 -0.83 -18.09
N LEU A 205 1.15 -0.27 -17.09
CA LEU A 205 1.94 0.94 -17.28
C LEU A 205 3.06 0.74 -18.32
N ARG A 206 3.69 -0.43 -18.36
CA ARG A 206 4.76 -0.74 -19.32
C ARG A 206 4.28 -0.97 -20.74
N ALA A 207 2.99 -1.23 -20.92
CA ALA A 207 2.37 -1.21 -22.24
C ALA A 207 2.12 0.23 -22.74
N ILE A 208 2.06 1.22 -21.83
CA ILE A 208 2.07 2.66 -22.16
C ILE A 208 3.51 3.13 -22.43
N ASP A 209 4.44 2.88 -21.51
CA ASP A 209 5.88 3.16 -21.70
C ASP A 209 6.74 2.00 -21.15
N PRO A 210 7.47 1.26 -22.02
CA PRO A 210 8.23 0.07 -21.63
C PRO A 210 9.40 0.35 -20.68
N HIS A 211 9.77 1.60 -20.42
CA HIS A 211 10.83 1.98 -19.49
C HIS A 211 10.35 2.20 -18.06
N ILE A 212 9.04 2.14 -17.80
CA ILE A 212 8.49 2.38 -16.47
C ILE A 212 8.88 1.26 -15.50
N ALA A 213 9.25 1.68 -14.29
CA ALA A 213 9.27 0.87 -13.10
C ALA A 213 8.47 1.59 -12.01
N ILE A 214 7.65 0.86 -11.25
CA ILE A 214 6.97 1.44 -10.10
C ILE A 214 8.02 1.82 -9.05
N PRO A 215 8.12 3.10 -8.62
CA PRO A 215 9.03 3.45 -7.55
C PRO A 215 8.55 2.91 -6.21
N TYR A 216 9.43 2.87 -5.23
CA TYR A 216 9.04 2.62 -3.84
C TYR A 216 9.24 3.87 -2.97
N PHE A 217 8.38 4.02 -1.96
CA PHE A 217 8.48 5.05 -0.95
C PHE A 217 9.07 4.48 0.34
N ASP A 218 10.37 4.69 0.53
CA ASP A 218 11.04 4.34 1.79
C ASP A 218 10.74 5.39 2.87
N SER A 219 9.66 5.18 3.61
CA SER A 219 9.22 6.12 4.65
C SER A 219 10.17 6.18 5.87
N THR A 220 11.16 5.29 5.97
CA THR A 220 12.20 5.39 7.01
C THR A 220 13.14 6.58 6.82
N LEU A 221 13.16 7.15 5.61
CA LEU A 221 13.88 8.38 5.28
C LEU A 221 13.16 9.63 5.83
N ASP A 222 11.88 9.52 6.20
CA ASP A 222 11.02 10.64 6.61
C ASP A 222 10.76 10.63 8.12
N ASP A 223 10.73 9.46 8.76
CA ASP A 223 10.57 9.28 10.21
C ASP A 223 11.48 10.17 11.09
N PRO A 224 12.77 10.43 10.76
CA PRO A 224 13.62 11.26 11.62
C PRO A 224 13.39 12.77 11.46
N LEU A 225 12.56 13.22 10.51
CA LEU A 225 12.28 14.64 10.34
C LEU A 225 11.56 15.24 11.56
N PRO A 226 11.82 16.51 11.93
CA PRO A 226 11.10 17.18 13.01
C PRO A 226 9.59 17.17 12.80
N THR A 227 9.18 17.36 11.55
CA THR A 227 7.78 17.26 11.10
C THR A 227 7.74 16.48 9.78
N PRO A 228 7.52 15.14 9.78
CA PRO A 228 7.62 14.32 8.57
C PRO A 228 6.69 14.70 7.42
N ARG A 229 5.54 15.34 7.71
CA ARG A 229 4.63 15.88 6.68
C ARG A 229 5.22 17.04 5.86
N HIS A 230 6.35 17.63 6.29
CA HIS A 230 7.08 18.65 5.52
C HIS A 230 8.14 18.04 4.59
N SER A 231 8.22 16.71 4.51
CA SER A 231 9.04 16.02 3.51
C SER A 231 8.73 16.48 2.08
N ILE A 232 9.76 16.52 1.24
CA ILE A 232 9.66 16.79 -0.21
C ILE A 232 8.70 15.85 -0.94
N MET A 233 8.40 14.68 -0.35
CA MET A 233 7.39 13.74 -0.85
C MET A 233 6.02 14.41 -1.08
N TRP A 234 5.66 15.39 -0.26
CA TRP A 234 4.36 16.09 -0.27
C TRP A 234 4.41 17.45 -0.99
N SER A 235 5.30 17.57 -1.97
CA SER A 235 5.48 18.76 -2.81
C SER A 235 4.82 18.58 -4.19
N GLU A 236 4.67 19.69 -4.91
CA GLU A 236 4.16 19.70 -6.30
C GLU A 236 5.03 18.92 -7.28
N GLU A 237 6.34 18.79 -7.01
CA GLU A 237 7.26 18.01 -7.85
C GLU A 237 7.11 16.49 -7.64
N PHE A 238 6.49 16.09 -6.53
CA PHE A 238 6.33 14.70 -6.10
C PHE A 238 4.86 14.29 -6.09
N MET A 239 4.23 14.10 -4.92
CA MET A 239 2.87 13.54 -4.84
C MET A 239 1.77 14.60 -4.80
N GLY A 240 2.12 15.88 -4.78
CA GLY A 240 1.19 16.96 -4.49
C GLY A 240 1.03 17.19 -2.98
N ASN A 241 0.20 18.16 -2.62
CA ASN A 241 -0.04 18.53 -1.23
C ASN A 241 -0.53 17.33 -0.40
N GLY A 242 -0.01 17.22 0.83
CA GLY A 242 -0.35 16.13 1.76
C GLY A 242 -1.55 16.40 2.68
N ASN A 243 -2.23 17.55 2.53
CA ASN A 243 -3.32 17.93 3.42
C ASN A 243 -4.49 18.56 2.64
N GLY A 244 -5.69 18.02 2.85
CA GLY A 244 -6.91 18.40 2.15
C GLY A 244 -7.03 17.75 0.78
N GLU A 245 -7.90 18.31 -0.07
CA GLU A 245 -8.00 17.93 -1.48
C GLU A 245 -6.64 18.11 -2.16
N VAL A 246 -6.22 17.12 -2.94
CA VAL A 246 -4.97 17.18 -3.70
C VAL A 246 -5.20 18.10 -4.91
N VAL A 247 -4.64 19.30 -4.85
CA VAL A 247 -4.81 20.38 -5.84
C VAL A 247 -3.49 20.79 -6.49
N THR A 248 -2.37 20.22 -6.03
CA THR A 248 -1.04 20.45 -6.61
C THR A 248 -0.39 19.14 -7.07
N GLY A 249 0.64 19.27 -7.91
CA GLY A 249 1.43 18.15 -8.39
C GLY A 249 0.75 17.29 -9.46
N PRO A 250 1.38 16.15 -9.81
CA PRO A 250 1.00 15.35 -10.99
C PRO A 250 -0.38 14.70 -10.88
N PHE A 251 -0.94 14.59 -9.69
CA PHE A 251 -2.23 13.93 -9.43
C PHE A 251 -3.30 14.91 -8.92
N ALA A 252 -3.12 16.20 -9.21
CA ALA A 252 -4.06 17.23 -8.82
C ALA A 252 -5.46 17.00 -9.43
N ASN A 253 -6.49 17.26 -8.62
CA ASN A 253 -7.92 17.21 -9.01
C ASN A 253 -8.40 15.82 -9.47
N TRP A 254 -7.69 14.75 -9.13
CA TRP A 254 -8.18 13.40 -9.32
C TRP A 254 -9.50 13.18 -8.60
N MET A 255 -10.44 12.52 -9.28
CA MET A 255 -11.67 11.99 -8.69
C MET A 255 -11.45 10.53 -8.30
N ALA A 256 -11.71 10.20 -7.05
CA ALA A 256 -11.71 8.84 -6.54
C ALA A 256 -13.03 8.12 -6.89
N THR A 257 -13.01 6.79 -6.84
CA THR A 257 -14.18 5.94 -7.11
C THR A 257 -15.30 6.10 -6.08
N ASP A 258 -15.02 6.71 -4.92
CA ASP A 258 -16.01 7.11 -3.91
C ASP A 258 -16.79 8.39 -4.29
N GLY A 259 -16.53 8.97 -5.47
CA GLY A 259 -17.17 10.18 -5.97
C GLY A 259 -16.63 11.48 -5.37
N GLN A 260 -15.59 11.42 -4.55
CA GLN A 260 -14.92 12.59 -3.96
C GLN A 260 -13.59 12.87 -4.65
N LYS A 261 -13.07 14.08 -4.46
CA LYS A 261 -11.69 14.37 -4.87
C LYS A 261 -10.71 13.61 -3.99
N LEU A 262 -9.58 13.24 -4.58
CA LEU A 262 -8.45 12.68 -3.85
C LEU A 262 -8.07 13.61 -2.69
N ASN A 263 -7.99 13.05 -1.48
CA ASN A 263 -7.77 13.79 -0.25
C ASN A 263 -6.70 13.11 0.61
N ARG A 264 -5.94 13.91 1.37
CA ARG A 264 -4.92 13.42 2.30
C ARG A 264 -4.93 14.19 3.62
N ALA A 265 -4.40 13.56 4.67
CA ALA A 265 -4.26 14.17 5.99
C ALA A 265 -2.92 13.79 6.65
N THR A 266 -1.81 13.95 5.90
CA THR A 266 -0.49 13.40 6.26
C THR A 266 -0.01 13.86 7.63
N GLY A 267 0.13 12.91 8.54
CA GLY A 267 0.57 13.13 9.93
C GLY A 267 -0.32 14.07 10.74
N ARG A 268 -1.55 14.36 10.32
CA ARG A 268 -2.48 15.29 10.99
C ARG A 268 -3.56 14.62 11.81
N SER A 269 -3.97 13.41 11.43
CA SER A 269 -5.00 12.65 12.13
C SER A 269 -4.56 12.22 13.54
N GLY A 270 -3.25 12.23 13.83
CA GLY A 270 -2.67 11.59 15.02
C GLY A 270 -2.76 10.05 14.96
N ALA A 271 -3.33 9.50 13.88
CA ALA A 271 -3.40 8.08 13.60
C ALA A 271 -2.21 7.66 12.73
N GLY A 272 -1.78 6.41 12.89
CA GLY A 272 -0.70 5.85 12.09
C GLY A 272 0.70 6.41 12.38
N SER A 273 1.69 5.86 11.66
CA SER A 273 3.09 6.24 11.75
C SER A 273 3.85 5.76 10.52
N LEU A 274 4.97 6.40 10.20
CA LEU A 274 5.90 5.94 9.16
C LEU A 274 6.74 4.75 9.64
N PHE A 275 7.35 4.00 8.71
CA PHE A 275 8.29 2.93 9.09
C PHE A 275 9.53 3.50 9.78
N ARG A 276 10.06 2.75 10.74
CA ARG A 276 11.36 3.00 11.37
C ARG A 276 12.39 1.95 10.93
N PRO A 277 13.69 2.25 10.94
CA PRO A 277 14.72 1.23 10.70
C PRO A 277 14.63 0.03 11.65
N SER A 278 14.20 0.25 12.90
CA SER A 278 13.95 -0.82 13.87
C SER A 278 12.83 -1.77 13.42
N ASP A 279 11.80 -1.24 12.77
CA ASP A 279 10.66 -2.03 12.26
C ASP A 279 11.15 -2.93 11.12
N ILE A 280 11.98 -2.41 10.22
CA ILE A 280 12.59 -3.22 9.14
C ILE A 280 13.49 -4.31 9.72
N LYS A 281 14.36 -3.97 10.68
CA LYS A 281 15.22 -4.94 11.35
C LYS A 281 14.41 -6.05 12.01
N TYR A 282 13.29 -5.70 12.62
CA TYR A 282 12.37 -6.65 13.22
C TYR A 282 11.80 -7.65 12.21
N ILE A 283 11.23 -7.13 11.12
CA ILE A 283 10.64 -7.92 10.04
C ILE A 283 11.69 -8.86 9.44
N LEU A 284 12.90 -8.36 9.16
CA LEU A 284 13.99 -9.17 8.61
C LEU A 284 14.52 -10.23 9.59
N SER A 285 14.27 -10.09 10.89
CA SER A 285 14.70 -11.05 11.91
C SER A 285 13.77 -12.25 12.08
N ARG A 286 12.57 -12.22 11.49
CA ARG A 286 11.56 -13.27 11.68
C ARG A 286 12.09 -14.64 11.22
N PRO A 287 11.72 -15.74 11.90
CA PRO A 287 12.32 -17.05 11.63
C PRO A 287 11.86 -17.67 10.31
N ASP A 288 10.60 -17.45 9.92
CA ASP A 288 9.98 -18.03 8.73
C ASP A 288 8.88 -17.10 8.16
N PHE A 289 8.30 -17.47 7.02
CA PHE A 289 7.25 -16.69 6.38
C PHE A 289 5.96 -16.65 7.22
N ALA A 290 5.66 -17.69 8.02
CA ALA A 290 4.47 -17.67 8.87
C ALA A 290 4.53 -16.52 9.89
N HIS A 291 5.71 -16.21 10.45
CA HIS A 291 5.93 -15.06 11.34
C HIS A 291 6.00 -13.69 10.63
N LEU A 292 5.71 -13.64 9.34
CA LEU A 292 5.43 -12.39 8.62
C LEU A 292 3.93 -12.19 8.37
N THR A 293 3.09 -13.14 8.78
CA THR A 293 1.65 -13.11 8.55
C THR A 293 0.89 -12.76 9.82
N GLU A 294 -0.24 -12.12 9.60
CA GLU A 294 -1.22 -11.71 10.61
C GLU A 294 -1.48 -12.74 11.71
N CYS A 295 -1.65 -14.02 11.34
CA CYS A 295 -2.09 -15.04 12.28
C CYS A 295 -1.05 -15.52 13.27
N VAL A 296 0.23 -15.29 12.97
CA VAL A 296 1.33 -15.66 13.86
C VAL A 296 1.93 -14.41 14.50
N ASP A 297 2.25 -13.40 13.69
CA ASP A 297 2.83 -12.15 14.12
C ASP A 297 2.28 -11.00 13.26
N PRO A 298 1.32 -10.21 13.78
CA PRO A 298 0.66 -9.16 13.01
C PRO A 298 1.53 -7.92 12.74
N PHE A 299 2.78 -7.89 13.23
CA PHE A 299 3.60 -6.68 13.22
C PHE A 299 3.78 -6.10 11.82
N PHE A 300 4.09 -6.93 10.81
CA PHE A 300 4.42 -6.40 9.48
C PHE A 300 3.22 -5.71 8.83
N GLU A 301 2.07 -6.36 8.79
CA GLU A 301 0.85 -5.80 8.21
C GLU A 301 0.30 -4.64 9.05
N THR A 302 0.43 -4.69 10.39
CA THR A 302 0.03 -3.57 11.25
C THR A 302 0.87 -2.31 11.00
N VAL A 303 2.20 -2.41 10.88
CA VAL A 303 3.06 -1.24 10.62
C VAL A 303 2.86 -0.73 9.17
N HIS A 304 2.57 -1.62 8.23
CA HIS A 304 2.09 -1.25 6.88
C HIS A 304 0.80 -0.42 6.95
N GLY A 305 -0.21 -0.90 7.68
CA GLY A 305 -1.49 -0.20 7.91
C GLY A 305 -1.33 1.12 8.68
N ALA A 306 -0.30 1.23 9.51
CA ALA A 306 0.03 2.47 10.19
C ALA A 306 0.49 3.57 9.20
N VAL A 307 1.17 3.23 8.10
CA VAL A 307 1.55 4.22 7.07
C VAL A 307 0.32 4.69 6.30
N HIS A 308 -0.56 3.75 5.92
CA HIS A 308 -1.87 4.06 5.32
C HIS A 308 -2.65 5.08 6.14
N SER A 309 -2.79 4.82 7.44
CA SER A 309 -3.45 5.72 8.40
C SER A 309 -2.72 7.05 8.59
N TRP A 310 -1.38 7.05 8.51
CA TRP A 310 -0.57 8.26 8.64
C TRP A 310 -0.76 9.19 7.43
N ILE A 311 -0.89 8.65 6.23
CA ILE A 311 -1.18 9.44 5.03
C ILE A 311 -2.61 10.00 5.10
N GLY A 312 -3.57 9.20 5.56
CA GLY A 312 -4.95 9.63 5.77
C GLY A 312 -5.74 9.82 4.47
N GLY A 313 -6.96 10.33 4.57
CA GLY A 313 -7.86 10.43 3.41
C GLY A 313 -8.20 9.04 2.86
N GLN A 314 -8.23 8.89 1.53
CA GLN A 314 -8.52 7.59 0.90
C GLN A 314 -7.50 6.50 1.32
N MET A 315 -6.22 6.84 1.55
CA MET A 315 -5.21 5.88 2.04
C MET A 315 -5.56 5.27 3.40
N SER A 316 -6.46 5.88 4.20
CA SER A 316 -6.88 5.30 5.49
C SER A 316 -8.06 4.32 5.38
N VAL A 317 -8.61 4.12 4.19
CA VAL A 317 -9.77 3.25 3.95
C VAL A 317 -9.35 2.16 2.98
N ILE A 318 -9.28 0.90 3.44
CA ILE A 318 -8.76 -0.24 2.65
C ILE A 318 -9.37 -0.29 1.25
N GLN A 319 -10.71 -0.21 1.17
CA GLN A 319 -11.49 -0.21 -0.07
C GLN A 319 -11.07 0.88 -1.07
N TYR A 320 -10.74 2.07 -0.58
CA TYR A 320 -10.45 3.23 -1.43
C TYR A 320 -8.97 3.58 -1.52
N SER A 321 -8.12 2.94 -0.72
CA SER A 321 -6.70 3.26 -0.62
C SER A 321 -5.96 3.27 -1.97
N PRO A 322 -6.26 2.38 -2.95
CA PRO A 322 -5.59 2.46 -4.25
C PRO A 322 -5.98 3.68 -5.08
N ASN A 323 -7.00 4.46 -4.71
CA ASN A 323 -7.31 5.73 -5.39
C ASN A 323 -6.17 6.75 -5.28
N ASP A 324 -5.34 6.65 -4.24
CA ASP A 324 -4.16 7.49 -4.08
C ASP A 324 -2.94 6.81 -4.73
N PRO A 325 -2.26 7.42 -5.72
CA PRO A 325 -1.06 6.85 -6.33
C PRO A 325 0.07 6.52 -5.34
N VAL A 326 0.07 7.11 -4.14
CA VAL A 326 1.02 6.74 -3.07
C VAL A 326 0.88 5.27 -2.66
N PHE A 327 -0.30 4.65 -2.83
CA PHE A 327 -0.55 3.22 -2.60
C PHE A 327 0.52 2.35 -3.27
N TRP A 328 0.76 2.58 -4.56
CA TRP A 328 1.70 1.77 -5.36
C TRP A 328 3.13 1.87 -4.85
N LEU A 329 3.54 3.06 -4.42
CA LEU A 329 4.89 3.28 -3.89
C LEU A 329 5.07 2.65 -2.51
N HIS A 330 4.05 2.75 -1.67
CA HIS A 330 4.04 2.13 -0.35
C HIS A 330 4.11 0.61 -0.47
N HIS A 331 3.25 0.00 -1.29
CA HIS A 331 3.26 -1.45 -1.51
C HIS A 331 4.52 -1.94 -2.22
N ALA A 332 5.13 -1.14 -3.10
CA ALA A 332 6.44 -1.47 -3.69
C ALA A 332 7.54 -1.52 -2.62
N PHE A 333 7.45 -0.70 -1.57
CA PHE A 333 8.35 -0.75 -0.43
C PHE A 333 8.08 -1.98 0.47
N ILE A 334 6.82 -2.35 0.69
CA ILE A 334 6.47 -3.60 1.40
C ILE A 334 7.05 -4.82 0.69
N ASP A 335 6.84 -4.94 -0.61
CA ASP A 335 7.40 -6.06 -1.38
C ASP A 335 8.93 -6.02 -1.43
N LYS A 336 9.56 -4.84 -1.43
CA LYS A 336 11.02 -4.71 -1.28
C LYS A 336 11.50 -5.27 0.06
N ILE A 337 10.81 -4.98 1.16
CA ILE A 337 11.16 -5.51 2.49
C ILE A 337 11.01 -7.03 2.50
N TRP A 338 9.90 -7.55 1.97
CA TRP A 338 9.68 -8.99 1.90
C TRP A 338 10.69 -9.69 0.99
N GLU A 339 11.02 -9.12 -0.17
CA GLU A 339 12.04 -9.68 -1.05
C GLU A 339 13.43 -9.65 -0.39
N THR A 340 13.75 -8.60 0.37
CA THR A 340 14.98 -8.56 1.17
C THR A 340 15.00 -9.67 2.21
N TYR A 341 13.88 -9.93 2.90
CA TYR A 341 13.73 -11.08 3.80
C TYR A 341 14.00 -12.40 3.06
N ARG A 342 13.29 -12.64 1.95
CA ARG A 342 13.45 -13.85 1.13
C ARG A 342 14.90 -14.06 0.71
N GLN A 343 15.57 -13.00 0.27
CA GLN A 343 16.95 -13.05 -0.20
C GLN A 343 17.98 -13.31 0.91
N THR A 344 17.71 -12.86 2.13
CA THR A 344 18.65 -12.94 3.26
C THR A 344 18.38 -14.11 4.21
N ARG A 345 17.16 -14.66 4.20
CA ARG A 345 16.70 -15.66 5.16
C ARG A 345 16.37 -17.01 4.54
N GLN A 346 16.16 -17.08 3.22
CA GLN A 346 15.71 -18.27 2.54
C GLN A 346 16.63 -18.64 1.36
N THR A 347 16.85 -19.94 1.19
CA THR A 347 17.39 -20.52 -0.04
C THR A 347 16.43 -20.28 -1.22
N PRO A 348 16.90 -20.36 -2.47
CA PRO A 348 16.02 -20.24 -3.64
C PRO A 348 14.84 -21.22 -3.65
N GLU A 349 15.00 -22.44 -3.09
CA GLU A 349 13.94 -23.44 -3.00
C GLU A 349 12.91 -23.10 -1.90
N GLU A 350 13.37 -22.72 -0.71
CA GLU A 350 12.49 -22.31 0.39
C GLU A 350 11.62 -21.11 -0.02
N ARG A 351 12.18 -20.19 -0.81
CA ARG A 351 11.46 -19.03 -1.33
C ARG A 351 10.20 -19.37 -2.12
N GLU A 352 10.11 -20.55 -2.72
CA GLU A 352 8.97 -21.01 -3.53
C GLU A 352 8.07 -22.02 -2.80
N THR A 353 8.54 -22.60 -1.69
CA THR A 353 7.89 -23.74 -1.02
C THR A 353 7.42 -23.43 0.41
N SER A 354 7.94 -22.38 1.05
CA SER A 354 7.71 -22.05 2.46
C SER A 354 6.37 -21.37 2.78
N TYR A 355 5.32 -21.63 1.99
CA TYR A 355 4.00 -21.05 2.24
C TYR A 355 3.41 -21.54 3.59
N PRO A 356 2.83 -20.68 4.43
CA PRO A 356 2.26 -21.08 5.72
C PRO A 356 1.13 -22.10 5.58
N THR A 357 0.97 -23.00 6.54
CA THR A 357 -0.06 -24.05 6.52
C THR A 357 -0.94 -24.02 7.76
N GLY A 358 -2.12 -24.67 7.69
CA GLY A 358 -3.06 -24.77 8.80
C GLY A 358 -3.47 -23.40 9.35
N ASN A 359 -3.47 -23.26 10.68
CA ASN A 359 -3.93 -22.04 11.35
C ASN A 359 -3.05 -20.81 11.07
N ALA A 360 -1.82 -20.99 10.56
CA ALA A 360 -0.95 -19.87 10.18
C ALA A 360 -1.43 -19.14 8.90
N THR A 361 -2.44 -19.68 8.21
CA THR A 361 -3.06 -19.05 7.03
C THR A 361 -4.20 -18.09 7.37
N CYS A 362 -4.76 -18.12 8.59
CA CYS A 362 -5.97 -17.38 8.99
C CYS A 362 -7.28 -17.96 8.47
N THR A 363 -7.60 -17.77 7.19
CA THR A 363 -8.89 -18.13 6.59
C THR A 363 -8.69 -19.03 5.37
N PRO A 364 -9.75 -19.73 4.90
CA PRO A 364 -9.68 -20.53 3.68
C PRO A 364 -9.17 -19.76 2.45
N ALA A 365 -9.50 -18.47 2.32
CA ALA A 365 -9.09 -17.63 1.20
C ALA A 365 -7.56 -17.39 1.14
N HIS A 366 -6.86 -17.51 2.26
CA HIS A 366 -5.41 -17.35 2.37
C HIS A 366 -4.62 -18.64 2.24
N ARG A 367 -5.28 -19.80 2.11
CA ARG A 367 -4.58 -21.07 1.98
C ARG A 367 -3.74 -21.12 0.70
N ALA A 368 -2.68 -21.91 0.72
CA ALA A 368 -1.71 -22.01 -0.37
C ALA A 368 -2.38 -22.39 -1.70
N GLU A 369 -3.33 -23.32 -1.64
CA GLU A 369 -4.09 -23.87 -2.76
C GLU A 369 -5.27 -23.01 -3.21
N ALA A 370 -5.70 -22.05 -2.38
CA ALA A 370 -6.82 -21.18 -2.71
C ALA A 370 -6.45 -20.28 -3.90
N ARG A 371 -7.46 -19.97 -4.72
CA ARG A 371 -7.30 -19.03 -5.83
C ARG A 371 -7.03 -17.64 -5.25
N MET A 372 -5.98 -16.99 -5.77
CA MET A 372 -5.62 -15.62 -5.42
C MET A 372 -6.58 -14.67 -6.16
N LEU A 373 -7.84 -14.59 -5.72
CA LEU A 373 -8.85 -13.79 -6.41
C LEU A 373 -8.46 -12.30 -6.43
N PRO A 374 -8.73 -11.59 -7.54
CA PRO A 374 -9.42 -12.07 -8.74
C PRO A 374 -8.52 -12.79 -9.77
N PHE A 375 -7.21 -12.88 -9.50
CA PHE A 375 -6.25 -13.51 -10.40
C PHE A 375 -6.55 -15.00 -10.63
N THR A 376 -6.00 -15.55 -11.72
CA THR A 376 -6.19 -16.95 -12.13
C THR A 376 -5.16 -17.90 -11.53
N ILE A 377 -4.28 -17.41 -10.65
CA ILE A 377 -3.23 -18.18 -9.98
C ILE A 377 -3.65 -18.53 -8.55
N ARG A 378 -2.93 -19.44 -7.91
CA ARG A 378 -3.10 -19.75 -6.48
C ARG A 378 -2.21 -18.85 -5.64
N ASN A 379 -2.53 -18.73 -4.35
CA ASN A 379 -1.72 -17.92 -3.44
C ASN A 379 -0.24 -18.38 -3.38
N ILE A 380 0.00 -19.70 -3.40
CA ILE A 380 1.37 -20.25 -3.41
C ILE A 380 2.18 -19.84 -4.65
N ASP A 381 1.52 -19.62 -5.79
CA ASP A 381 2.20 -19.24 -7.03
C ASP A 381 2.80 -17.82 -6.93
N GLY A 382 2.29 -16.98 -6.01
CA GLY A 382 2.86 -15.68 -5.67
C GLY A 382 4.23 -15.75 -4.98
N LEU A 383 4.66 -16.94 -4.55
CA LEU A 383 6.01 -17.20 -4.04
C LEU A 383 7.05 -17.41 -5.13
N SER A 384 6.70 -17.34 -6.42
CA SER A 384 7.70 -17.62 -7.46
C SER A 384 8.89 -16.65 -7.40
N ASN A 385 10.11 -17.17 -7.62
CA ASN A 385 11.30 -16.33 -7.83
C ASN A 385 11.24 -15.59 -9.17
N GLU A 386 10.34 -15.99 -10.07
CA GLU A 386 10.19 -15.42 -11.40
C GLU A 386 9.76 -13.95 -11.38
N TYR A 387 9.03 -13.51 -10.34
CA TYR A 387 8.71 -12.09 -10.13
C TYR A 387 9.96 -11.21 -10.19
N THR A 388 10.98 -11.57 -9.43
CA THR A 388 12.20 -10.76 -9.31
C THR A 388 13.31 -11.16 -10.31
N ARG A 389 13.11 -12.28 -11.02
CA ARG A 389 14.01 -12.73 -12.10
C ARG A 389 13.64 -12.11 -13.45
N ILE A 390 12.35 -12.10 -13.78
CA ILE A 390 11.83 -11.69 -15.09
C ILE A 390 11.27 -10.27 -15.07
N PHE A 391 10.43 -9.94 -14.10
CA PHE A 391 9.59 -8.74 -14.22
C PHE A 391 10.25 -7.50 -13.66
N TYR A 392 10.80 -7.57 -12.44
CA TYR A 392 11.37 -6.40 -11.80
C TYR A 392 12.53 -6.74 -10.85
N LYS A 393 13.31 -5.74 -10.49
CA LYS A 393 14.35 -5.77 -9.46
C LYS A 393 14.24 -4.51 -8.61
N TYR A 394 14.78 -4.57 -7.40
CA TYR A 394 14.87 -3.40 -6.53
C TYR A 394 16.27 -2.79 -6.56
N HIS A 395 16.32 -1.47 -6.71
CA HIS A 395 17.49 -0.71 -6.31
C HIS A 395 17.51 -0.61 -4.78
N ASN A 396 18.70 -0.58 -4.17
CA ASN A 396 18.85 -0.40 -2.72
C ASN A 396 18.34 0.97 -2.25
N SER A 397 17.85 1.02 -1.02
CA SER A 397 17.55 2.30 -0.36
C SER A 397 18.85 3.10 -0.22
N PRO A 398 18.81 4.44 -0.31
CA PRO A 398 20.01 5.26 -0.22
C PRO A 398 20.63 5.17 1.19
N THR A 399 21.95 5.07 1.24
CA THR A 399 22.74 5.03 2.48
C THR A 399 23.93 5.98 2.36
N CYS A 400 24.39 6.53 3.48
CA CYS A 400 25.61 7.31 3.55
C CYS A 400 26.51 6.83 4.70
N SER A 401 27.76 7.27 4.71
CA SER A 401 28.75 6.91 5.73
C SER A 401 29.76 8.03 5.92
N HIS A 402 30.65 7.87 6.91
CA HIS A 402 31.76 8.81 7.10
C HIS A 402 32.67 8.90 5.86
N ALA A 403 32.88 7.77 5.15
CA ALA A 403 33.69 7.75 3.93
C ALA A 403 32.95 8.33 2.73
N ASN A 404 31.61 8.28 2.73
CA ASN A 404 30.77 8.77 1.64
C ASN A 404 29.54 9.51 2.21
N PRO A 405 29.66 10.79 2.58
CA PRO A 405 28.61 11.55 3.26
C PRO A 405 27.57 12.13 2.30
N VAL A 406 27.26 11.44 1.19
CA VAL A 406 26.24 11.83 0.23
C VAL A 406 25.27 10.69 -0.05
N CYS A 407 24.00 11.03 -0.27
CA CYS A 407 22.92 10.06 -0.53
C CYS A 407 22.59 9.90 -2.01
N GLY A 408 23.24 10.66 -2.90
CA GLY A 408 23.13 10.51 -4.35
C GLY A 408 21.87 11.12 -4.98
N SER A 409 21.15 11.98 -4.25
CA SER A 409 19.96 12.69 -4.75
C SER A 409 19.88 14.10 -4.20
N PRO A 410 19.39 15.10 -4.97
CA PRO A 410 19.16 16.46 -4.46
C PRO A 410 17.96 16.56 -3.51
N TYR A 411 17.20 15.47 -3.34
CA TYR A 411 15.98 15.39 -2.52
C TYR A 411 16.19 14.64 -1.20
N ILE A 412 17.38 14.07 -0.99
CA ILE A 412 17.76 13.33 0.21
C ILE A 412 19.17 13.76 0.62
N PHE A 413 19.39 14.06 1.88
CA PHE A 413 20.70 14.45 2.41
C PHE A 413 21.23 13.42 3.41
N CYS A 414 22.54 13.42 3.63
CA CYS A 414 23.15 12.63 4.69
C CYS A 414 23.14 13.43 5.99
N ASP A 415 22.44 12.94 7.01
CA ASP A 415 22.64 13.42 8.37
C ASP A 415 23.98 12.90 8.90
N THR A 416 25.01 13.72 8.84
CA THR A 416 26.39 13.36 9.20
C THR A 416 26.60 13.09 10.70
N ARG A 417 25.59 13.37 11.55
CA ARG A 417 25.63 13.03 12.98
C ARG A 417 25.36 11.55 13.21
N THR A 418 24.49 10.97 12.38
CA THR A 418 24.07 9.57 12.48
C THR A 418 24.45 8.72 11.27
N TYR A 419 25.00 9.36 10.23
CA TYR A 419 25.27 8.78 8.92
C TYR A 419 24.07 8.04 8.32
N ARG A 420 22.92 8.72 8.36
CA ARG A 420 21.68 8.23 7.76
C ARG A 420 21.24 9.16 6.65
N CYS A 421 20.76 8.58 5.55
CA CYS A 421 20.05 9.33 4.55
C CYS A 421 18.67 9.72 5.07
N ILE A 422 18.31 10.99 4.89
CA ILE A 422 17.06 11.59 5.36
C ILE A 422 16.46 12.42 4.22
N SER A 423 15.14 12.38 4.09
CA SER A 423 14.39 13.20 3.14
C SER A 423 14.68 14.69 3.35
N LYS A 424 14.75 15.47 2.26
CA LYS A 424 14.76 16.92 2.39
C LYS A 424 13.38 17.47 2.70
N VAL A 425 13.37 18.66 3.30
CA VAL A 425 12.18 19.39 3.72
C VAL A 425 11.85 20.49 2.70
N VAL A 426 10.56 20.65 2.40
CA VAL A 426 10.06 21.71 1.50
C VAL A 426 10.30 23.11 2.07
N LYS A 427 10.34 24.13 1.20
CA LYS A 427 10.41 25.53 1.64
C LYS A 427 9.25 25.88 2.60
N GLY A 428 9.53 26.63 3.65
CA GLY A 428 8.64 26.94 4.77
C GLY A 428 8.47 25.80 5.79
N GLY A 429 8.99 24.61 5.48
CA GLY A 429 8.95 23.46 6.36
C GLY A 429 9.83 23.61 7.60
N ASP A 430 9.61 22.70 8.54
CA ASP A 430 10.30 22.64 9.82
C ASP A 430 11.63 21.88 9.70
N CYS A 431 12.71 22.54 10.12
CA CYS A 431 14.06 22.00 10.14
C CYS A 431 14.73 22.20 11.51
N ALA A 432 13.96 22.49 12.57
CA ALA A 432 14.51 22.70 13.90
C ALA A 432 15.37 21.52 14.35
N GLY A 433 16.58 21.80 14.85
CA GLY A 433 17.55 20.79 15.25
C GLY A 433 18.41 20.24 14.11
N TYR A 434 18.29 20.81 12.90
CA TYR A 434 19.12 20.49 11.73
C TYR A 434 19.85 21.73 11.18
N GLU A 435 20.01 22.77 12.00
CA GLU A 435 20.78 23.96 11.64
C GLU A 435 22.21 23.58 11.22
N GLY A 436 22.66 24.10 10.07
CA GLY A 436 23.96 23.78 9.50
C GLY A 436 24.03 22.46 8.70
N LEU A 437 22.94 21.70 8.61
CA LEU A 437 22.83 20.52 7.75
C LEU A 437 22.01 20.83 6.48
N ASP A 438 22.21 20.02 5.43
CA ASP A 438 21.57 20.15 4.11
C ASP A 438 20.13 19.58 4.07
N ILE A 439 19.34 19.84 5.12
CA ILE A 439 17.98 19.32 5.26
C ILE A 439 16.98 19.99 4.31
N CYS A 440 17.21 21.24 3.93
CA CYS A 440 16.23 22.02 3.18
C CYS A 440 16.40 21.87 1.66
N HIS A 441 15.31 21.62 0.95
CA HIS A 441 15.34 21.56 -0.51
C HIS A 441 15.29 22.97 -1.12
N LYS A 442 16.30 23.32 -1.92
CA LYS A 442 16.43 24.64 -2.59
C LYS A 442 16.35 25.86 -1.64
N SER A 443 16.67 25.69 -0.36
CA SER A 443 16.75 26.75 0.64
C SER A 443 17.69 26.34 1.78
N ASN A 444 17.83 27.18 2.82
CA ASN A 444 18.66 26.86 4.00
C ASN A 444 17.80 26.75 5.27
N CYS A 445 18.30 26.04 6.27
CA CYS A 445 17.66 26.00 7.59
C CYS A 445 18.06 27.24 8.40
N VAL A 446 17.11 28.16 8.60
CA VAL A 446 17.30 29.42 9.34
C VAL A 446 16.22 29.50 10.42
N ASN A 447 16.63 29.61 11.69
CA ASN A 447 15.73 29.67 12.84
C ASN A 447 14.68 28.54 12.86
N GLY A 448 15.11 27.30 12.58
CA GLY A 448 14.26 26.13 12.52
C GLY A 448 13.29 26.06 11.33
N LYS A 449 13.46 26.91 10.31
CA LYS A 449 12.65 26.88 9.08
C LYS A 449 13.48 26.85 7.81
N CYS A 450 12.99 26.14 6.80
CA CYS A 450 13.56 26.16 5.47
C CYS A 450 13.17 27.46 4.74
N SER A 451 14.04 28.46 4.66
CA SER A 451 13.72 29.79 4.10
C SER A 451 14.72 30.28 3.07
#